data_AF-A0A6G3S5L9-F1
#
_entry.id   AF-A0A6G3S5L9-F1
#
_cell.length_a   1.000
_cell.length_b   1.000
_cell.length_c   1.000
_cell.angle_alpha   90.00
_cell.angle_beta   90.00
_cell.angle_gamma   90.00
#
_symmetry.space_group_name_H-M   'P 1'
#
loop_
_entity.id
_entity.type
_entity.pdbx_description
1 polymer ?
#
loop_
_entity_poly.entity_id
_entity_poly.type
_entity_poly.pdbx_seq_one_letter_code
_entity_poly.pdbx_strand_id
1 'polypeptide(L)' 'ARLVEPLRARFAREGRDRPGLRADVLVAAVAGVLLARHSGAFDDLADAEVDEVVDVVLEMFDGAP' A
#
# COMPACT_ATOMS: atom_id res chain seq x y z
N ALA A 1 -0.97 4.19 14.16
CA ALA A 1 -1.52 5.56 14.00
C ALA A 1 -0.62 6.49 13.19
N ARG A 2 0.71 6.52 13.41
CA ARG A 2 1.61 7.53 12.80
C ARG A 2 1.66 7.53 11.26
N LEU A 3 1.47 6.39 10.59
CA LEU A 3 1.41 6.28 9.13
C LEU A 3 0.00 6.51 8.55
N VAL A 4 -1.04 6.21 9.33
CA VAL A 4 -2.43 6.31 8.90
C VAL A 4 -2.92 7.75 8.91
N GLU A 5 -2.58 8.52 9.95
CA GLU A 5 -3.11 9.87 10.15
C GLU A 5 -2.76 10.84 9.00
N PRO A 6 -1.51 10.87 8.48
CA PRO A 6 -1.18 11.70 7.32
C PRO A 6 -1.97 11.31 6.06
N LEU A 7 -2.16 10.00 5.83
CA LEU A 7 -2.93 9.48 4.70
C LEU A 7 -4.42 9.80 4.82
N ARG A 8 -4.99 9.64 6.02
CA ARG A 8 -6.36 10.01 6.31
C ARG A 8 -6.61 11.49 6.05
N ALA A 9 -5.72 12.36 6.55
CA ALA A 9 -5.80 13.81 6.33
C ALA A 9 -5.68 14.17 4.83
N ARG A 10 -4.81 13.48 4.09
CA ARG A 10 -4.68 13.62 2.64
C ARG A 10 -5.96 13.22 1.91
N PHE A 11 -6.48 12.02 2.16
CA PHE A 11 -7.69 11.53 1.50
C PHE A 11 -8.93 12.36 1.84
N ALA A 12 -9.02 12.89 3.07
CA ALA A 12 -10.08 13.82 3.45
C ALA A 12 -10.00 15.13 2.64
N ARG A 13 -8.78 15.68 2.45
CA ARG A 13 -8.55 16.88 1.64
C ARG A 13 -8.89 16.67 0.16
N GLU A 14 -8.65 15.46 -0.35
CA GLU A 14 -8.98 15.04 -1.71
C GLU A 14 -10.48 14.74 -1.89
N GLY A 15 -11.30 14.86 -0.84
CA GLY A 15 -12.75 14.57 -0.91
C GLY A 15 -13.07 13.09 -1.17
N ARG A 16 -12.15 12.18 -0.87
CA ARG A 16 -12.35 10.74 -1.07
C ARG A 16 -13.37 10.20 -0.06
N ASP A 17 -14.25 9.30 -0.51
CA ASP A 17 -15.17 8.61 0.39
C ASP A 17 -14.42 7.72 1.39
N ARG A 18 -14.91 7.67 2.63
CA ARG A 18 -14.34 6.90 3.77
C ARG A 18 -12.81 7.03 3.88
N PRO A 19 -12.26 8.24 4.07
CA PRO A 19 -10.82 8.49 4.03
C PRO A 19 -10.04 7.72 5.09
N GLY A 20 -10.65 7.47 6.25
CA GLY A 20 -10.04 6.65 7.31
C GLY A 20 -9.85 5.21 6.88
N LEU A 21 -10.91 4.56 6.38
CA LEU A 21 -10.85 3.17 5.93
C LEU A 21 -9.86 3.01 4.76
N ARG A 22 -9.84 3.96 3.81
CA ARG A 22 -8.87 3.95 2.72
C ARG A 22 -7.42 4.03 3.21
N ALA A 23 -7.15 4.88 4.21
CA ALA A 23 -5.83 4.98 4.82
C ALA A 23 -5.44 3.68 5.54
N ASP A 24 -6.37 3.09 6.30
CA ASP A 24 -6.15 1.82 6.99
C ASP A 24 -5.83 0.68 6.02
N VAL A 25 -6.61 0.55 4.94
CA VAL A 25 -6.42 -0.48 3.90
C VAL A 25 -5.07 -0.32 3.19
N LEU A 26 -4.72 0.91 2.78
CA LEU A 26 -3.45 1.15 2.09
C LEU A 26 -2.24 0.81 2.98
N VAL A 27 -2.27 1.26 4.24
CA VAL A 27 -1.17 0.96 5.19
C VAL A 27 -1.09 -0.54 5.47
N ALA A 28 -2.22 -1.22 5.62
CA ALA A 28 -2.25 -2.67 5.83
C ALA A 28 -1.68 -3.44 4.63
N ALA A 29 -2.02 -3.05 3.41
CA ALA A 29 -1.50 -3.67 2.20
C ALA A 29 0.02 -3.54 2.10
N VAL A 30 0.56 -2.32 2.26
CA VAL A 30 2.01 -2.07 2.22
C VAL A 30 2.73 -2.83 3.34
N ALA A 31 2.21 -2.81 4.57
CA ALA A 31 2.81 -3.55 5.67
C ALA A 31 2.82 -5.07 5.41
N GLY A 32 1.76 -5.60 4.79
CA GLY A 32 1.67 -6.99 4.37
C GLY A 32 2.72 -7.36 3.33
N VAL A 33 2.92 -6.52 2.32
CA VAL A 33 3.97 -6.70 1.29
C VAL A 33 5.36 -6.75 1.93
N LEU A 34 5.66 -5.81 2.84
CA LEU A 34 6.94 -5.77 3.54
C LEU A 34 7.16 -7.01 4.42
N LEU A 35 6.14 -7.48 5.13
CA LEU A 35 6.22 -8.71 5.93
C LEU A 35 6.40 -9.95 5.05
N ALA A 36 5.61 -10.05 3.97
CA ALA A 36 5.61 -11.18 3.05
C ALA A 36 6.96 -11.34 2.36
N ARG A 37 7.59 -10.23 1.97
CA ARG A 37 8.91 -10.20 1.33
C ARG A 37 10.00 -10.94 2.11
N HIS A 38 9.94 -10.89 3.44
CA HIS A 38 10.94 -11.53 4.31
C HIS A 38 10.49 -12.88 4.88
N SER A 39 9.32 -13.38 4.46
CA SER A 39 8.75 -14.62 4.99
C SER A 39 9.27 -15.90 4.34
N GLY A 40 9.92 -15.79 3.16
CA GLY A 40 10.33 -16.94 2.35
C GLY A 40 9.19 -17.68 1.66
N ALA A 41 7.97 -17.13 1.70
CA ALA A 41 6.79 -17.72 1.04
C ALA A 41 6.53 -17.17 -0.38
N PHE A 42 7.24 -16.12 -0.78
CA PHE A 42 7.02 -15.39 -2.04
C PHE A 42 8.36 -15.09 -2.71
N ASP A 43 8.84 -16.01 -3.53
CA ASP A 43 10.17 -15.93 -4.15
C ASP A 43 10.29 -14.70 -5.07
N ASP A 44 9.33 -14.49 -5.97
CA ASP A 44 9.32 -13.32 -6.88
C ASP A 44 9.32 -11.99 -6.11
N LEU A 45 8.58 -11.91 -4.98
CA LEU A 45 8.52 -10.71 -4.16
C LEU A 45 9.81 -10.47 -3.39
N ALA A 46 10.50 -11.54 -2.97
CA ALA A 46 11.78 -11.46 -2.28
C ALA A 46 12.87 -10.91 -3.20
N ASP A 47 12.86 -11.34 -4.47
CA ASP A 47 13.87 -11.01 -5.47
C ASP A 47 13.61 -9.68 -6.21
N ALA A 48 12.36 -9.22 -6.29
CA ALA A 48 11.99 -7.99 -7.00
C ALA A 48 12.67 -6.74 -6.40
N GLU A 49 13.08 -5.77 -7.22
CA GLU A 49 13.61 -4.50 -6.70
C GLU A 49 12.51 -3.69 -5.98
N VAL A 50 12.90 -2.80 -5.05
CA VAL A 50 11.92 -2.00 -4.29
C VAL A 50 11.03 -1.16 -5.21
N ASP A 51 11.63 -0.55 -6.24
CA ASP A 51 10.89 0.30 -7.19
C ASP A 51 9.88 -0.52 -8.01
N GLU A 52 10.24 -1.76 -8.40
CA GLU A 52 9.35 -2.67 -9.11
C GLU A 52 8.13 -3.05 -8.26
N VAL A 53 8.35 -3.34 -6.97
CA VAL A 53 7.25 -3.62 -6.04
C VAL A 53 6.34 -2.41 -5.86
N VAL A 54 6.91 -1.19 -5.83
CA VAL A 54 6.13 0.05 -5.73
C VAL A 54 5.25 0.23 -6.97
N ASP A 55 5.81 0.04 -8.17
CA ASP A 55 5.07 0.19 -9.42
C ASP A 55 3.89 -0.79 -9.50
N VAL A 56 4.12 -2.07 -9.19
CA VAL A 56 3.06 -3.10 -9.17
C VAL A 56 1.97 -2.76 -8.14
N VAL A 57 2.36 -2.29 -6.96
CA VAL A 57 1.38 -1.89 -5.93
C VAL A 57 0.55 -0.71 -6.41
N LEU A 58 1.17 0.31 -7.01
CA LEU A 58 0.46 1.48 -7.53
C LEU A 58 -0.50 1.11 -8.66
N GLU A 59 -0.09 0.24 -9.59
CA GLU A 59 -0.96 -0.26 -10.66
C GLU A 59 -2.25 -0.92 -10.12
N MET A 60 -2.11 -1.73 -9.08
CA MET A 60 -3.25 -2.41 -8.44
C MET A 60 -4.19 -1.44 -7.71
N PHE A 61 -3.70 -0.27 -7.28
CA PHE A 61 -4.49 0.73 -6.54
C PHE A 61 -5.05 1.86 -7.41
N ASP A 62 -4.40 2.22 -8.51
CA ASP A 62 -4.96 3.15 -9.49
C ASP A 62 -6.13 2.54 -10.26
N GLY A 63 -6.26 1.21 -10.20
CA GLY A 63 -7.23 0.46 -10.98
C GLY A 63 -6.78 0.46 -12.44
N ALA A 64 -5.88 -0.46 -12.80
CA ALA A 64 -5.58 -0.68 -14.22
C ALA A 64 -6.86 -1.13 -14.97
N PRO A 65 -6.94 -0.81 -16.28
CA PRO A 65 -7.98 -0.05 -17.00
C PRO A 65 -9.47 -0.40 -16.77
#